data_AF-A0A6P5RQU9-F1
#
_entry.id   AF-A0A6P5RQU9-F1
#
_cell.length_a   1.000
_cell.length_b   1.000
_cell.length_c   1.000
_cell.angle_alpha   90.00
_cell.angle_beta   90.00
_cell.angle_gamma   90.00
#
_symmetry.space_group_name_H-M   'P 1'
#
loop_
_entity.id
_entity.type
_entity.pdbx_description
1 polymer ?
#
loop_
_entity_poly.entity_id
_entity_poly.type
_entity_poly.pdbx_seq_one_letter_code
_entity_poly.pdbx_strand_id
1 'polypeptide(L)'
;KQGRQSKEDINSTYKIMRRIEAEELSLDAAEVVITSTKQEIDEQWGLYDGFDVKLEKVLRARARRGVNCHGRYMPRMVVIPPGMDFSNVVVQEDAPEVDGELTQLTGGTDGSSPKALPTIWSELMRFLTNPHKPMILALSRPDPKKNLTTLLKAFGECRPLRDLANLTLIMGNRDYIDEMSAGNASVLTTVLKLIDKYDLYGQVAYPKHHKQSDVP
;
A
#
# COMPACT_ATOMS: atom_id res chain seq x y z
N LYS A 1 3.64 -22.06 1.28
CA LYS A 1 2.90 -21.84 2.53
C LYS A 1 3.90 -21.32 3.54
N GLN A 2 3.85 -20.06 3.97
CA GLN A 2 4.63 -19.66 5.15
C GLN A 2 4.06 -20.46 6.32
N GLY A 3 4.85 -21.38 6.85
CA GLY A 3 4.46 -22.13 8.06
C GLY A 3 4.21 -21.17 9.21
N ARG A 4 3.38 -21.58 10.17
CA ARG A 4 3.20 -20.85 11.43
C ARG A 4 4.57 -20.77 12.10
N GLN A 5 5.18 -19.58 12.11
CA GLN A 5 6.44 -19.36 12.82
C GLN A 5 6.17 -19.37 14.32
N SER A 6 7.11 -19.89 15.11
CA SER A 6 7.00 -19.81 16.57
C SER A 6 7.18 -18.36 17.03
N LYS A 7 6.69 -18.03 18.23
CA LYS A 7 6.90 -16.69 18.81
C LYS A 7 8.40 -16.37 18.96
N GLU A 8 9.20 -17.38 19.28
CA GLU A 8 10.64 -17.27 19.45
C GLU A 8 11.34 -16.94 18.12
N ASP A 9 10.97 -17.61 17.03
CA ASP A 9 11.51 -17.34 15.68
C ASP A 9 11.13 -15.95 15.18
N ILE A 10 9.88 -15.54 15.45
CA ILE A 10 9.40 -14.20 15.10
C ILE A 10 10.23 -13.15 15.86
N ASN A 11 10.45 -13.36 17.16
CA ASN A 11 11.21 -12.42 17.96
C ASN A 11 12.70 -12.40 17.59
N SER A 12 13.30 -13.55 17.28
CA SER A 12 14.70 -13.62 16.87
C SER A 12 14.95 -12.85 15.56
N THR A 13 14.01 -12.97 14.61
CA THR A 13 14.07 -12.35 13.28
C THR A 13 13.70 -10.87 13.30
N TYR A 14 12.55 -10.52 13.89
CA TYR A 14 11.96 -9.17 13.78
C TYR A 14 12.15 -8.30 15.03
N LYS A 15 12.75 -8.86 16.09
CA LYS A 15 12.94 -8.18 17.39
C LYS A 15 11.63 -7.60 17.94
N ILE A 16 10.54 -8.36 17.82
CA ILE A 16 9.18 -7.88 18.10
C ILE A 16 9.02 -7.45 19.56
N MET A 17 9.63 -8.15 20.52
CA MET A 17 9.53 -7.81 21.94
C MET A 17 10.15 -6.45 22.24
N ARG A 18 11.32 -6.16 21.65
CA ARG A 18 11.98 -4.85 21.79
C ARG A 18 11.12 -3.72 21.23
N ARG A 19 10.40 -4.00 20.13
CA ARG A 19 9.48 -3.01 19.53
C ARG A 19 8.27 -2.77 20.43
N ILE A 20 7.65 -3.83 20.92
CA ILE A 20 6.51 -3.74 21.85
C ILE A 20 6.91 -2.93 23.09
N GLU A 21 8.04 -3.26 23.71
CA GLU A 21 8.56 -2.53 24.88
C GLU A 21 8.79 -1.04 24.59
N ALA A 22 9.40 -0.73 23.44
CA ALA A 22 9.62 0.66 23.04
C ALA A 22 8.30 1.41 22.76
N GLU A 23 7.31 0.74 22.16
CA GLU A 23 5.99 1.29 21.88
C GLU A 23 5.20 1.53 23.19
N GLU A 24 5.23 0.59 24.13
CA GLU A 24 4.64 0.74 25.49
C GLU A 24 5.25 1.91 26.25
N LEU A 25 6.59 2.00 26.27
CA LEU A 25 7.28 3.12 26.92
C LEU A 25 6.95 4.46 26.26
N SER A 26 6.79 4.47 24.94
CA SER A 26 6.40 5.68 24.19
C SER A 26 4.96 6.08 24.50
N LEU A 27 4.04 5.12 24.68
CA LEU A 27 2.66 5.39 25.08
C LEU A 27 2.59 5.99 26.50
N ASP A 28 3.36 5.44 27.44
CA ASP A 28 3.39 5.91 28.84
C ASP A 28 3.96 7.33 28.94
N ALA A 29 4.99 7.64 28.14
CA ALA A 29 5.60 8.96 28.10
C ALA A 29 4.81 10.02 27.30
N ALA A 30 3.89 9.61 26.43
CA ALA A 30 3.19 10.53 25.54
C ALA A 30 2.05 11.26 26.25
N GLU A 31 1.94 12.57 26.04
CA GLU A 31 0.76 13.32 26.50
C GLU A 31 -0.43 13.13 25.53
N VAL A 32 -0.10 13.08 24.24
CA VAL A 32 -1.06 12.98 23.15
C VAL A 32 -0.52 12.01 22.12
N VAL A 33 -1.38 11.13 21.63
CA VAL A 33 -1.09 10.22 20.53
C VAL A 33 -2.04 10.56 19.38
N ILE A 34 -1.48 10.82 18.21
CA ILE A 34 -2.22 11.17 17.01
C ILE A 34 -2.27 9.94 16.10
N THR A 35 -3.46 9.55 15.69
CA THR A 35 -3.71 8.41 14.77
C THR A 35 -4.42 8.88 13.50
N SER A 36 -4.29 8.12 12.43
CA SER A 36 -4.95 8.45 11.16
C SER A 36 -6.43 8.09 11.19
N THR A 37 -6.79 7.03 11.92
CA THR A 37 -8.16 6.50 11.99
C THR A 37 -8.54 6.12 13.42
N LYS A 38 -9.85 5.95 13.65
CA LYS A 38 -10.36 5.40 14.91
C LYS A 38 -10.03 3.90 15.08
N GLN A 39 -9.98 3.16 13.97
CA GLN A 39 -9.61 1.75 13.97
C GLN A 39 -8.21 1.53 14.55
N GLU A 40 -7.25 2.40 14.23
CA GLU A 40 -5.90 2.35 14.82
C GLU A 40 -5.93 2.43 16.34
N ILE A 41 -6.81 3.26 16.92
CA ILE A 41 -6.94 3.39 18.37
C ILE A 41 -7.52 2.11 18.97
N ASP A 42 -8.64 1.65 18.44
CA ASP A 42 -9.42 0.57 19.06
C ASP A 42 -8.80 -0.83 18.81
N GLU A 43 -8.22 -1.07 17.63
CA GLU A 43 -7.77 -2.40 17.20
C GLU A 43 -6.25 -2.58 17.15
N GLN A 44 -5.46 -1.50 17.14
CA GLN A 44 -3.99 -1.59 17.14
C GLN A 44 -3.43 -1.13 18.48
N TRP A 45 -3.61 0.14 18.83
CA TRP A 45 -3.11 0.69 20.10
C TRP A 45 -3.85 0.14 21.32
N GLY A 46 -5.14 -0.21 21.18
CA GLY A 46 -5.92 -0.87 22.22
C GLY A 46 -5.49 -2.30 22.56
N LEU A 47 -4.49 -2.85 21.85
CA LEU A 47 -3.87 -4.15 22.19
C LEU A 47 -2.75 -4.05 23.21
N TYR A 48 -2.22 -2.85 23.47
CA TYR A 48 -1.13 -2.61 24.40
C TYR A 48 -1.67 -2.44 25.83
N ASP A 49 -0.87 -2.85 26.82
CA ASP A 49 -1.27 -2.80 28.23
C ASP A 49 -1.18 -1.37 28.79
N GLY A 50 -0.26 -0.55 28.26
CA GLY A 50 -0.08 0.85 28.61
C GLY A 50 -1.21 1.78 28.17
N PHE A 51 -2.24 1.25 27.47
CA PHE A 51 -3.35 2.06 26.99
C PHE A 51 -4.73 1.38 27.10
N ASP A 52 -5.67 2.06 27.76
CA ASP A 52 -7.09 1.67 27.81
C ASP A 52 -7.99 2.89 27.56
N VAL A 53 -8.75 2.84 26.47
CA VAL A 53 -9.71 3.87 26.03
C VAL A 53 -10.77 4.17 27.11
N LYS A 54 -11.22 3.17 27.87
CA LYS A 54 -12.22 3.35 28.93
C LYS A 54 -11.59 4.05 30.12
N LEU A 55 -10.40 3.62 30.52
CA LEU A 55 -9.69 4.23 31.65
C LEU A 55 -9.30 5.67 31.36
N GLU A 56 -8.82 5.95 30.14
CA GLU A 56 -8.54 7.31 29.63
C GLU A 56 -9.73 8.25 29.83
N LYS A 57 -10.93 7.83 29.39
CA LYS A 57 -12.16 8.62 29.51
C LYS A 57 -12.52 8.90 30.96
N VAL A 58 -12.35 7.92 31.84
CA VAL A 58 -12.62 8.06 33.27
C VAL A 58 -11.64 9.03 33.92
N LEU A 59 -10.33 8.86 33.68
CA LEU A 59 -9.29 9.75 34.22
C LEU A 59 -9.51 11.18 33.76
N ARG A 60 -9.86 11.39 32.49
CA ARG A 60 -10.20 12.71 31.96
C ARG A 60 -11.44 13.31 32.61
N ALA A 61 -12.51 12.54 32.78
CA ALA A 61 -13.72 13.01 33.43
C ALA A 61 -13.46 13.43 34.88
N ARG A 62 -12.59 12.72 35.59
CA ARG A 62 -12.15 13.05 36.95
C ARG A 62 -11.28 14.31 36.98
N ALA A 63 -10.29 14.41 36.10
CA ALA A 63 -9.41 15.57 36.00
C ALA A 63 -10.20 16.87 35.74
N ARG A 64 -11.19 16.84 34.82
CA ARG A 64 -12.08 17.99 34.54
C ARG A 64 -12.92 18.42 35.75
N ARG A 65 -13.23 17.50 36.66
CA ARG A 65 -13.99 17.75 37.89
C ARG A 65 -13.09 18.13 39.07
N GLY A 66 -11.78 18.28 38.86
CA GLY A 66 -10.82 18.56 39.93
C GLY A 66 -10.62 17.39 40.91
N VAL A 67 -11.01 16.17 40.52
CA VAL A 67 -10.87 14.99 41.38
C VAL A 67 -9.48 14.40 41.20
N ASN A 68 -8.78 14.14 42.31
CA ASN A 68 -7.45 13.53 42.29
C ASN A 68 -7.47 12.15 41.60
N CYS A 69 -6.51 11.95 40.70
CA CYS A 69 -6.28 10.71 39.95
C CYS A 69 -5.14 9.85 40.54
N HIS A 70 -4.58 10.22 41.70
CA HIS A 70 -3.50 9.51 42.39
C HIS A 70 -2.26 9.27 41.50
N GLY A 71 -1.90 10.27 40.69
CA GLY A 71 -0.78 10.18 39.74
C GLY A 71 -1.04 9.29 38.53
N ARG A 72 -2.23 8.67 38.39
CA ARG A 72 -2.57 7.91 37.19
C ARG A 72 -2.80 8.84 36.01
N TYR A 73 -2.14 8.54 34.92
CA TYR A 73 -2.19 9.26 33.67
C TYR A 73 -2.44 8.28 32.52
N MET A 74 -3.00 8.77 31.42
CA MET A 74 -3.20 8.01 30.19
C MET A 74 -3.14 8.99 29.01
N PRO A 75 -2.41 8.66 27.93
CA PRO A 75 -2.30 9.55 26.77
C PRO A 75 -3.67 9.87 26.17
N ARG A 76 -3.82 11.10 25.68
CA ARG A 76 -4.98 11.50 24.89
C ARG A 76 -4.83 10.98 23.46
N MET A 77 -5.71 10.09 23.04
CA MET A 77 -5.82 9.70 21.62
C MET A 77 -6.60 10.74 20.81
N VAL A 78 -6.07 11.14 19.65
CA VAL A 78 -6.71 12.07 18.69
C VAL A 78 -6.60 11.51 17.28
N VAL A 79 -7.73 11.46 16.58
CA VAL A 79 -7.74 11.09 15.16
C VAL A 79 -7.52 12.34 14.32
N ILE A 80 -6.42 12.40 13.58
CA ILE A 80 -6.13 13.42 12.58
C ILE A 80 -5.73 12.69 11.29
N PRO A 81 -6.67 12.45 10.37
CA PRO A 81 -6.38 11.76 9.12
C PRO A 81 -5.34 12.53 8.30
N PRO A 82 -4.30 11.87 7.77
CA PRO A 82 -3.36 12.52 6.88
C PRO A 82 -4.03 12.90 5.56
N GLY A 83 -3.51 13.96 4.93
CA GLY A 83 -3.91 14.38 3.59
C GLY A 83 -3.01 13.82 2.49
N MET A 84 -3.38 14.12 1.25
CA MET A 84 -2.56 13.90 0.06
C MET A 84 -2.27 15.26 -0.58
N ASP A 85 -1.05 15.43 -1.11
CA ASP A 85 -0.72 16.60 -1.91
C ASP A 85 -1.30 16.43 -3.33
N PHE A 86 -2.30 17.26 -3.64
CA PHE A 86 -2.99 17.22 -4.94
C PHE A 86 -2.19 17.87 -6.08
N SER A 87 -1.04 18.49 -5.80
CA SER A 87 -0.23 19.15 -6.82
C SER A 87 0.19 18.21 -7.96
N ASN A 88 0.29 16.91 -7.67
CA ASN A 88 0.67 15.88 -8.64
C ASN A 88 -0.52 15.02 -9.12
N VAL A 89 -1.72 15.25 -8.57
CA VAL A 89 -2.93 14.49 -8.93
C VAL A 89 -3.67 15.26 -10.02
N VAL A 90 -3.38 14.93 -11.28
CA VAL A 90 -4.13 15.47 -12.41
C VAL A 90 -5.42 14.68 -12.54
N VAL A 91 -6.56 15.30 -12.20
CA VAL A 91 -7.87 14.73 -12.46
C VAL A 91 -8.05 14.63 -13.97
N GLN A 92 -8.19 13.41 -14.49
CA GLN A 92 -8.74 13.23 -15.83
C GLN A 92 -10.21 13.65 -15.74
N GLU A 93 -10.55 14.85 -16.26
CA GLU A 93 -11.95 15.23 -16.44
C GLU A 93 -12.63 14.18 -17.33
N ASP A 94 -13.83 13.76 -16.92
CA ASP A 94 -14.66 12.75 -17.59
C ASP A 94 -14.79 13.10 -19.08
N ALA A 95 -14.07 12.37 -19.93
CA ALA A 95 -14.38 12.35 -21.34
C ALA A 95 -15.77 11.71 -21.47
N PRO A 96 -16.73 12.34 -22.16
CA PRO A 96 -18.05 11.75 -22.34
C PRO A 96 -17.88 10.40 -23.03
N GLU A 97 -18.65 9.41 -22.58
CA GLU A 97 -18.76 8.08 -23.19
C GLU A 97 -19.10 8.22 -24.69
N VAL A 98 -18.08 8.28 -25.55
CA VAL A 98 -18.25 8.26 -27.00
C VAL A 98 -17.37 7.14 -27.52
N ASP A 99 -18.07 6.09 -27.94
CA ASP A 99 -17.60 4.97 -28.74
C ASP A 99 -16.60 5.43 -29.82
N GLY A 100 -15.29 5.19 -29.60
CA GLY A 100 -14.24 5.61 -30.54
C GLY A 100 -12.91 6.03 -29.90
N GLU A 101 -12.29 5.17 -29.09
CA GLU A 101 -11.06 5.43 -28.33
C GLU A 101 -9.77 5.65 -29.18
N LEU A 102 -9.86 5.69 -30.52
CA LEU A 102 -8.69 5.86 -31.39
C LEU A 102 -8.50 7.28 -31.95
N THR A 103 -9.55 8.12 -31.94
CA THR A 103 -9.49 9.42 -32.63
C THR A 103 -8.89 10.52 -31.76
N GLN A 104 -8.98 10.44 -30.43
CA GLN A 104 -8.33 11.43 -29.54
C GLN A 104 -6.80 11.26 -29.45
N LEU A 105 -6.26 10.10 -29.83
CA LEU A 105 -4.82 9.86 -29.92
C LEU A 105 -4.23 10.19 -31.30
N THR A 106 -5.04 10.38 -32.35
CA THR A 106 -4.54 10.60 -33.72
C THR A 106 -5.11 11.80 -34.48
N GLY A 107 -6.10 12.54 -33.96
CA GLY A 107 -6.59 13.73 -34.65
C GLY A 107 -7.51 14.59 -33.79
N GLY A 108 -6.91 15.58 -33.11
CA GLY A 108 -7.62 16.69 -32.48
C GLY A 108 -7.09 18.01 -33.01
N THR A 109 -7.83 18.60 -33.94
CA THR A 109 -7.72 20.00 -34.36
C THR A 109 -7.97 20.90 -33.15
N ASP A 110 -6.90 21.34 -32.47
CA ASP A 110 -6.80 22.63 -31.78
C ASP A 110 -5.50 22.68 -30.97
N GLY A 111 -4.41 23.10 -31.64
CA GLY A 111 -3.25 23.84 -31.10
C GLY A 111 -2.53 23.37 -29.83
N SER A 112 -2.95 22.28 -29.22
CA SER A 112 -2.51 21.78 -27.93
C SER A 112 -1.81 20.48 -28.22
N SER A 113 -0.49 20.50 -28.15
CA SER A 113 0.38 19.34 -28.32
C SER A 113 -0.24 18.08 -27.68
N PRO A 114 -0.24 16.92 -28.36
CA PRO A 114 -0.79 15.69 -27.79
C PRO A 114 -0.14 15.47 -26.43
N LYS A 115 -0.94 15.29 -25.37
CA LYS A 115 -0.45 15.03 -24.02
C LYS A 115 0.59 13.92 -24.12
N ALA A 116 1.85 14.26 -23.92
CA ALA A 116 2.94 13.30 -24.10
C ALA A 116 2.65 12.10 -23.20
N LEU A 117 2.63 10.90 -23.78
CA LEU A 117 2.43 9.68 -23.02
C LEU A 117 3.44 9.65 -21.86
N PRO A 118 3.01 9.32 -20.62
CA PRO A 118 3.91 9.26 -19.48
C PRO A 118 5.13 8.39 -19.78
N THR A 119 6.31 8.77 -19.31
CA THR A 119 7.55 8.05 -19.59
C THR A 119 7.52 6.59 -19.14
N ILE A 120 6.77 6.27 -18.09
CA ILE A 120 6.55 4.91 -17.62
C ILE A 120 5.80 4.02 -18.61
N TRP A 121 5.07 4.61 -19.58
CA TRP A 121 4.24 3.86 -20.51
C TRP A 121 5.04 2.93 -21.41
N SER A 122 6.22 3.35 -21.87
CA SER A 122 7.14 2.49 -22.64
C SER A 122 7.62 1.29 -21.83
N GLU A 123 7.87 1.49 -20.53
CA GLU A 123 8.24 0.43 -19.59
C GLU A 123 7.10 -0.55 -19.31
N LEU A 124 5.84 -0.13 -19.43
CA LEU A 124 4.69 -1.02 -19.30
C LEU A 124 4.42 -1.78 -20.59
N MET A 125 4.46 -1.10 -21.74
CA MET A 125 4.14 -1.67 -23.05
C MET A 125 5.02 -2.86 -23.41
N ARG A 126 6.28 -2.90 -22.99
CA ARG A 126 7.17 -4.06 -23.25
C ARG A 126 6.69 -5.38 -22.63
N PHE A 127 5.75 -5.32 -21.68
CA PHE A 127 5.20 -6.52 -21.04
C PHE A 127 3.84 -6.95 -21.60
N LEU A 128 3.10 -6.04 -22.24
CA LEU A 128 1.70 -6.22 -22.58
C LEU A 128 1.52 -6.53 -24.06
N THR A 129 0.81 -7.63 -24.37
CA THR A 129 0.47 -7.98 -25.76
C THR A 129 -0.61 -7.06 -26.30
N ASN A 130 -1.62 -6.75 -25.48
CA ASN A 130 -2.65 -5.77 -25.82
C ASN A 130 -2.71 -4.67 -24.73
N PRO A 131 -1.99 -3.56 -24.91
CA PRO A 131 -1.98 -2.45 -23.95
C PRO A 131 -3.30 -1.66 -23.91
N HIS A 132 -4.24 -1.89 -24.83
CA HIS A 132 -5.55 -1.22 -24.85
C HIS A 132 -6.55 -1.80 -23.85
N LYS A 133 -6.28 -2.97 -23.26
CA LYS A 133 -7.15 -3.48 -22.19
C LYS A 133 -7.04 -2.59 -20.95
N PRO A 134 -8.14 -2.35 -20.21
CA PRO A 134 -8.09 -1.66 -18.93
C PRO A 134 -7.11 -2.33 -17.98
N MET A 135 -6.46 -1.54 -17.12
CA MET A 135 -5.45 -2.05 -16.20
C MET A 135 -5.91 -2.04 -14.75
N ILE A 136 -5.66 -3.15 -14.06
CA ILE A 136 -5.70 -3.23 -12.61
C ILE A 136 -4.34 -2.77 -12.12
N LEU A 137 -4.28 -1.58 -11.51
CA LEU A 137 -3.04 -1.03 -10.97
C LEU A 137 -2.88 -1.41 -9.50
N ALA A 138 -1.78 -2.07 -9.17
CA ALA A 138 -1.36 -2.31 -7.79
C ALA A 138 0.01 -1.67 -7.55
N LEU A 139 0.01 -0.59 -6.77
CA LEU A 139 1.22 0.12 -6.35
C LEU A 139 1.51 -0.19 -4.88
N SER A 140 2.59 -0.91 -4.62
CA SER A 140 3.02 -1.17 -3.25
C SER A 140 4.47 -1.64 -3.19
N ARG A 141 5.12 -1.47 -2.04
CA ARG A 141 6.42 -2.09 -1.81
C ARG A 141 6.29 -3.63 -1.86
N PRO A 142 7.32 -4.35 -2.31
CA PRO A 142 7.32 -5.82 -2.37
C PRO A 142 7.51 -6.43 -0.96
N ASP A 143 6.55 -6.19 -0.07
CA ASP A 143 6.55 -6.68 1.31
C ASP A 143 5.52 -7.82 1.46
N PRO A 144 5.84 -8.91 2.18
CA PRO A 144 4.91 -10.01 2.39
C PRO A 144 3.53 -9.59 2.94
N LYS A 145 3.47 -8.54 3.77
CA LYS A 145 2.22 -8.04 4.39
C LYS A 145 1.28 -7.38 3.38
N LYS A 146 1.79 -6.90 2.24
CA LYS A 146 0.97 -6.33 1.16
C LYS A 146 0.25 -7.39 0.33
N ASN A 147 0.62 -8.66 0.49
CA ASN A 147 -0.07 -9.82 -0.07
C ASN A 147 -0.25 -9.80 -1.62
N LEU A 148 0.70 -9.20 -2.34
CA LEU A 148 0.72 -9.18 -3.82
C LEU A 148 0.63 -10.58 -4.45
N THR A 149 1.17 -11.59 -3.77
CA THR A 149 1.13 -12.97 -4.25
C THR A 149 -0.29 -13.55 -4.31
N THR A 150 -1.22 -13.09 -3.47
CA THR A 150 -2.62 -13.55 -3.51
C THR A 150 -3.39 -12.85 -4.61
N LEU A 151 -3.15 -11.55 -4.82
CA LEU A 151 -3.70 -10.80 -5.96
C LEU A 151 -3.34 -11.49 -7.28
N LEU A 152 -2.06 -11.83 -7.46
CA LEU A 152 -1.60 -12.48 -8.69
C LEU A 152 -2.19 -13.88 -8.89
N LYS A 153 -2.36 -14.66 -7.82
CA LYS A 153 -3.06 -15.96 -7.89
C LYS A 153 -4.51 -15.79 -8.30
N ALA A 154 -5.24 -14.88 -7.66
CA ALA A 154 -6.64 -14.61 -7.98
C ALA A 154 -6.80 -14.14 -9.44
N PHE A 155 -5.91 -13.27 -9.91
CA PHE A 155 -5.87 -12.85 -11.31
C PHE A 155 -5.54 -14.01 -12.24
N GLY A 156 -4.53 -14.83 -11.93
CA GLY A 156 -4.12 -15.96 -12.75
C GLY A 156 -5.17 -17.07 -12.88
N GLU A 157 -5.95 -17.30 -11.83
CA GLU A 157 -7.03 -18.31 -11.77
C GLU A 157 -8.32 -17.83 -12.46
N CYS A 158 -8.54 -16.52 -12.57
CA CYS A 158 -9.74 -15.94 -13.16
C CYS A 158 -9.55 -15.61 -14.65
N ARG A 159 -9.83 -16.58 -15.53
CA ARG A 159 -9.74 -16.40 -16.99
C ARG A 159 -10.60 -15.24 -17.53
N PRO A 160 -11.88 -15.06 -17.12
CA PRO A 160 -12.67 -13.91 -17.58
C PRO A 160 -12.02 -12.56 -17.27
N LEU A 161 -11.38 -12.43 -16.10
CA LEU A 161 -10.71 -11.20 -15.71
C LEU A 161 -9.46 -10.92 -16.59
N ARG A 162 -8.70 -11.96 -16.91
CA ARG A 162 -7.52 -11.89 -17.80
C ARG A 162 -7.89 -11.53 -19.24
N ASP A 163 -9.06 -11.96 -19.70
CA ASP A 163 -9.56 -11.62 -21.02
C ASP A 163 -9.96 -10.15 -21.09
N LEU A 164 -10.48 -9.59 -20.00
CA LEU A 164 -10.95 -8.20 -19.92
C LEU A 164 -9.87 -7.17 -19.55
N ALA A 165 -8.90 -7.52 -18.70
CA ALA A 165 -7.98 -6.55 -18.11
C ALA A 165 -6.51 -7.03 -18.06
N ASN A 166 -5.60 -6.06 -18.07
CA ASN A 166 -4.18 -6.25 -17.74
C ASN A 166 -3.95 -6.01 -16.24
N LEU A 167 -2.87 -6.56 -15.70
CA LEU A 167 -2.46 -6.32 -14.30
C LEU A 167 -1.10 -5.61 -14.27
N THR A 168 -1.05 -4.42 -13.68
CA THR A 168 0.18 -3.63 -13.55
C THR A 168 0.64 -3.61 -12.09
N LEU A 169 1.82 -4.15 -11.82
CA LEU A 169 2.43 -4.26 -10.49
C LEU A 169 3.63 -3.31 -10.36
N ILE A 170 3.44 -2.16 -9.72
CA ILE A 170 4.55 -1.24 -9.40
C ILE A 170 5.09 -1.60 -8.01
N MET A 171 6.23 -2.30 -8.01
CA MET A 171 6.79 -2.97 -6.82
C MET A 171 8.12 -2.36 -6.33
N GLY A 172 8.16 -1.03 -6.16
CA GLY A 172 9.41 -0.36 -5.80
C GLY A 172 10.45 -0.36 -6.93
N ASN A 173 11.58 0.30 -6.69
CA ASN A 173 12.69 0.36 -7.65
C ASN A 173 13.69 -0.77 -7.38
N ARG A 174 14.21 -1.38 -8.45
CA ARG A 174 15.21 -2.45 -8.37
C ARG A 174 16.14 -2.45 -9.58
N ASP A 175 17.42 -2.72 -9.34
CA ASP A 175 18.39 -3.01 -10.40
C ASP A 175 18.51 -4.53 -10.60
N TYR A 176 18.95 -5.22 -9.55
CA TYR A 176 19.12 -6.67 -9.46
C TYR A 176 18.33 -7.25 -8.29
N ILE A 177 17.76 -8.45 -8.47
CA ILE A 177 16.92 -9.10 -7.43
C ILE A 177 17.78 -9.56 -6.25
N ASP A 178 19.00 -10.01 -6.53
CA ASP A 178 19.91 -10.58 -5.54
C ASP A 178 20.49 -9.53 -4.57
N GLU A 179 20.49 -8.26 -4.96
CA GLU A 179 20.97 -7.14 -4.13
C GLU A 179 19.87 -6.57 -3.21
N MET A 180 18.62 -7.02 -3.37
CA MET A 180 17.51 -6.55 -2.54
C MET A 180 17.58 -7.17 -1.13
N SER A 181 16.84 -6.58 -0.18
CA SER A 181 16.63 -7.23 1.12
C SER A 181 15.98 -8.61 0.93
N ALA A 182 16.36 -9.59 1.75
CA ALA A 182 15.92 -10.98 1.62
C ALA A 182 14.37 -11.12 1.55
N GLY A 183 13.65 -10.28 2.31
CA GLY A 183 12.18 -10.23 2.27
C GLY A 183 11.65 -9.78 0.90
N ASN A 184 12.18 -8.67 0.37
CA ASN A 184 11.73 -8.12 -0.91
C ASN A 184 12.10 -9.05 -2.08
N ALA A 185 13.32 -9.59 -2.08
CA ALA A 185 13.79 -10.54 -3.07
C ALA A 185 12.90 -11.80 -3.11
N SER A 186 12.53 -12.32 -1.94
CA SER A 186 11.66 -13.50 -1.80
C SER A 186 10.26 -13.26 -2.38
N VAL A 187 9.66 -12.09 -2.10
CA VAL A 187 8.35 -11.72 -2.64
C VAL A 187 8.42 -11.61 -4.16
N LEU A 188 9.40 -10.89 -4.69
CA LEU A 188 9.54 -10.70 -6.13
C LEU A 188 9.83 -12.01 -6.87
N THR A 189 10.68 -12.86 -6.31
CA THR A 189 10.94 -14.21 -6.83
C THR A 189 9.65 -15.04 -6.86
N THR A 190 8.81 -14.92 -5.83
CA THR A 190 7.51 -15.61 -5.79
C THR A 190 6.56 -15.06 -6.85
N VAL A 191 6.53 -13.74 -7.04
CA VAL A 191 5.75 -13.09 -8.11
C VAL A 191 6.15 -13.63 -9.48
N LEU A 192 7.45 -13.69 -9.78
CA LEU A 192 7.96 -14.23 -11.05
C LEU A 192 7.56 -15.70 -11.25
N LYS A 193 7.69 -16.53 -10.20
CA LYS A 193 7.24 -17.93 -10.25
C LYS A 193 5.74 -18.09 -10.50
N LEU A 194 4.92 -17.16 -9.99
CA LEU A 194 3.47 -17.20 -10.21
C LEU A 194 3.10 -16.72 -11.62
N ILE A 195 3.79 -15.70 -12.15
CA ILE A 195 3.62 -15.26 -13.55
C ILE A 195 3.89 -16.43 -14.49
N ASP A 196 5.00 -17.14 -14.26
CA ASP A 196 5.37 -18.33 -15.03
C ASP A 196 4.33 -19.46 -14.87
N LYS A 197 3.95 -19.77 -13.63
CA LYS A 197 2.98 -20.84 -13.32
C LYS A 197 1.63 -20.67 -14.02
N TYR A 198 1.10 -19.44 -14.09
CA TYR A 198 -0.23 -19.17 -14.66
C TYR A 198 -0.17 -18.67 -16.11
N ASP A 199 1.02 -18.67 -16.72
CA ASP A 199 1.29 -18.19 -18.08
C ASP A 199 0.69 -16.79 -18.31
N LEU A 200 1.15 -15.83 -17.50
CA LEU A 200 0.63 -14.45 -17.48
C LEU A 200 1.46 -13.48 -18.34
N TYR A 201 2.34 -14.01 -19.18
CA TYR A 201 3.12 -13.23 -20.12
C TYR A 201 2.19 -12.50 -21.10
N GLY A 202 2.47 -11.22 -21.38
CA GLY A 202 1.59 -10.40 -22.21
C GLY A 202 0.39 -9.76 -21.49
N GLN A 203 0.15 -10.11 -20.21
CA GLN A 203 -1.00 -9.63 -19.43
C GLN A 203 -0.60 -8.92 -18.13
N VAL A 204 0.61 -9.21 -17.61
CA VAL A 204 1.12 -8.64 -16.36
C VAL A 204 2.35 -7.77 -16.63
N ALA A 205 2.29 -6.50 -16.25
CA ALA A 205 3.41 -5.56 -16.30
C ALA A 205 4.03 -5.34 -14.91
N TYR A 206 5.36 -5.31 -14.83
CA TYR A 206 6.09 -5.12 -13.56
C TYR A 206 7.39 -4.34 -13.79
N PRO A 207 7.30 -3.02 -14.05
CA PRO A 207 8.45 -2.20 -14.42
C PRO A 207 9.54 -2.23 -13.35
N LYS A 208 10.80 -2.04 -13.77
CA LYS A 208 11.95 -2.05 -12.84
C LYS A 208 12.05 -0.76 -12.02
N HIS A 209 11.74 0.37 -12.66
CA HIS A 209 11.84 1.68 -12.05
C HIS A 209 10.56 2.48 -12.32
N HIS A 210 10.24 3.37 -11.39
CA HIS A 210 9.22 4.41 -11.52
C HIS A 210 9.71 5.67 -10.80
N LYS A 211 9.27 6.83 -11.26
CA LYS A 211 9.42 8.12 -10.58
C LYS A 211 8.14 8.44 -9.81
N GLN A 212 8.26 9.37 -8.86
CA GLN A 212 7.09 9.88 -8.15
C GLN A 212 6.09 10.55 -9.10
N SER A 213 6.57 11.22 -10.16
CA SER A 213 5.72 11.83 -11.18
C SER A 213 5.04 10.81 -12.12
N ASP A 214 5.49 9.56 -12.14
CA ASP A 214 4.89 8.50 -12.95
C ASP A 214 3.69 7.84 -12.25
N VAL A 215 3.48 8.18 -10.97
CA VAL A 215 2.46 7.60 -10.10
C VAL A 215 1.56 8.73 -9.60
N PRO A 216 0.23 8.61 -9.74
CA PRO A 216 -0.71 9.59 -9.22
C PRO A 216 -0.67 9.69 -7.69
#